data_AF-A0A1G5R3D1-F1
#
_entry.id   AF-A0A1G5R3D1-F1
#
_cell.length_a   1.000
_cell.length_b   1.000
_cell.length_c   1.000
_cell.angle_alpha   90.00
_cell.angle_beta   90.00
_cell.angle_gamma   90.00
#
_symmetry.space_group_name_H-M   'P 1'
#
loop_
_entity.id
_entity.type
_entity.pdbx_description
1 polymer ?
#
loop_
_entity_poly.entity_id
_entity_poly.type
_entity_poly.pdbx_seq_one_letter_code
_entity_poly.pdbx_strand_id
1 'polypeptide(L)'
;MILYKTIALQYGRYLETGLSGDEYDLVARVGPTEETRIQRQGILHDLAAARIYLLDHRAANYLDSLRMDVQGMPWEDRPEAHIQGYVREVDFPQDLVWVEYDSRKLWEDRVARGLTTMSEDELSIWHQRGFLFDNRSPDKMTVQLFTAITDRNFWDSPVTLVLNKSQGGRLDFSNANWQLQNNVILSRMQLSSGDQQHDLKEHIETHKGYLTYEMVIGFMLFAALAAHEDDLLSREAPSLSTSQAKAARKFGKTWMAETLRSHITIQIGPAGERHLTEREARRQFEQVQASGRATPVEHWVAEHERHYSNGKVVRIRAHKRGQPASRGLPVRVVGPRIES
;
A
#
# COMPACT_ATOMS: atom_id res chain seq x y z
N MET A 1 17.00 -3.14 -1.18
CA MET A 1 16.83 -4.59 -1.51
C MET A 1 15.67 -4.76 -2.52
N ILE A 2 15.58 -5.87 -3.26
CA ILE A 2 14.35 -6.28 -3.96
C ILE A 2 13.83 -7.58 -3.30
N LEU A 3 12.70 -7.49 -2.60
CA LEU A 3 12.17 -8.50 -1.69
C LEU A 3 11.82 -9.80 -2.42
N TYR A 4 11.09 -9.80 -3.53
CA TYR A 4 10.75 -11.07 -4.21
C TYR A 4 11.99 -11.83 -4.69
N LYS A 5 13.07 -11.11 -5.05
CA LYS A 5 14.35 -11.74 -5.40
C LYS A 5 14.99 -12.38 -4.17
N THR A 6 14.97 -11.68 -3.03
CA THR A 6 15.47 -12.20 -1.76
C THR A 6 14.70 -13.45 -1.33
N ILE A 7 13.36 -13.41 -1.40
CA ILE A 7 12.48 -14.55 -1.12
C ILE A 7 12.85 -15.72 -2.03
N ALA A 8 12.92 -15.47 -3.34
CA ALA A 8 13.25 -16.52 -4.30
C ALA A 8 14.60 -17.18 -3.99
N LEU A 9 15.62 -16.37 -3.70
CA LEU A 9 16.97 -16.85 -3.39
C LEU A 9 17.03 -17.64 -2.09
N GLN A 10 16.37 -17.17 -1.03
CA GLN A 10 16.38 -17.82 0.28
C GLN A 10 15.60 -19.12 0.25
N TYR A 11 14.38 -19.12 -0.29
CA TYR A 11 13.58 -20.33 -0.41
C TYR A 11 14.23 -21.35 -1.35
N GLY A 12 14.77 -20.91 -2.50
CA GLY A 12 15.45 -21.81 -3.42
C GLY A 12 16.66 -22.47 -2.79
N ARG A 13 17.48 -21.71 -2.05
CA ARG A 13 18.61 -22.25 -1.28
C ARG A 13 18.13 -23.23 -0.21
N TYR A 14 17.10 -22.86 0.57
CA TYR A 14 16.54 -23.70 1.61
C TYR A 14 16.07 -25.05 1.06
N LEU A 15 15.36 -25.06 -0.07
CA LEU A 15 14.88 -26.29 -0.70
C LEU A 15 16.02 -27.18 -1.26
N GLU A 16 17.14 -26.56 -1.64
CA GLU A 16 18.34 -27.25 -2.14
C GLU A 16 19.18 -27.84 -1.00
N THR A 17 19.42 -27.07 0.07
CA THR A 17 20.37 -27.46 1.13
C THR A 17 19.70 -28.01 2.38
N GLY A 18 18.40 -27.81 2.56
CA GLY A 18 17.68 -28.10 3.82
C GLY A 18 18.10 -27.22 4.99
N LEU A 19 18.95 -26.22 4.74
CA LEU A 19 19.50 -25.31 5.76
C LEU A 19 18.81 -23.96 5.63
N SER A 20 18.20 -23.50 6.71
CA SER A 20 17.82 -22.11 6.89
C SER A 20 19.09 -21.26 6.92
N GLY A 21 19.12 -20.12 6.21
CA GLY A 21 20.22 -19.15 6.33
C GLY A 21 20.21 -18.41 7.68
N ASP A 22 20.80 -17.22 7.75
CA ASP A 22 20.62 -16.27 8.88
C ASP A 22 19.19 -15.70 8.96
N GLU A 23 18.20 -16.44 8.46
CA GLU A 23 16.80 -16.07 8.41
C GLU A 23 16.27 -15.94 9.84
N TYR A 24 15.70 -14.78 10.17
CA TYR A 24 15.01 -14.62 11.43
C TYR A 24 13.70 -15.40 11.34
N ASP A 25 13.68 -16.50 12.06
CA ASP A 25 12.51 -17.34 12.11
C ASP A 25 11.64 -16.94 13.30
N LEU A 26 10.66 -16.09 13.02
CA LEU A 26 9.60 -15.66 13.97
C LEU A 26 8.96 -16.81 14.75
N VAL A 27 9.02 -18.00 14.18
CA VAL A 27 8.32 -19.17 14.62
C VAL A 27 9.25 -20.08 15.46
N ALA A 28 10.50 -19.64 15.69
CA ALA A 28 11.53 -20.36 16.43
C ALA A 28 11.62 -21.84 16.02
N ARG A 29 11.67 -22.13 14.70
CA ARG A 29 11.56 -23.51 14.20
C ARG A 29 12.70 -24.35 14.75
N VAL A 30 12.32 -25.51 15.24
CA VAL A 30 13.23 -26.62 15.54
C VAL A 30 13.57 -27.31 14.22
N GLY A 31 14.37 -26.65 13.38
CA GLY A 31 14.87 -27.20 12.12
C GLY A 31 13.86 -27.24 10.95
N PRO A 32 14.29 -27.77 9.78
CA PRO A 32 13.46 -27.84 8.58
C PRO A 32 12.30 -28.85 8.75
N THR A 33 11.06 -28.41 8.50
CA THR A 33 9.88 -29.29 8.48
C THR A 33 9.34 -29.47 7.06
N GLU A 34 8.65 -30.59 6.79
CA GLU A 34 8.06 -30.85 5.47
C GLU A 34 6.99 -29.80 5.12
N GLU A 35 6.24 -29.31 6.10
CA GLU A 35 5.24 -28.26 5.91
C GLU A 35 5.89 -26.94 5.46
N THR A 36 7.04 -26.61 6.05
CA THR A 36 7.83 -25.44 5.65
C THR A 36 8.35 -25.59 4.22
N ARG A 37 8.83 -26.80 3.88
CA ARG A 37 9.30 -27.12 2.53
C ARG A 37 8.18 -26.98 1.51
N ILE A 38 7.01 -27.56 1.77
CA ILE A 38 5.81 -27.46 0.91
C ILE A 38 5.39 -26.00 0.73
N GLN A 39 5.31 -25.25 1.83
CA GLN A 39 4.92 -23.83 1.79
C GLN A 39 5.88 -23.00 0.94
N ARG A 40 7.19 -23.10 1.19
CA ARG A 40 8.22 -22.34 0.46
C ARG A 40 8.25 -22.74 -1.01
N GLN A 41 8.05 -24.02 -1.33
CA GLN A 41 7.93 -24.49 -2.71
C GLN A 41 6.68 -23.91 -3.40
N GLY A 42 5.54 -23.87 -2.71
CA GLY A 42 4.32 -23.22 -3.20
C GLY A 42 4.54 -21.74 -3.52
N ILE A 43 5.15 -21.00 -2.60
CA ILE A 43 5.44 -19.57 -2.80
C ILE A 43 6.42 -19.35 -3.97
N LEU A 44 7.46 -20.18 -4.12
CA LEU A 44 8.37 -20.09 -5.28
C LEU A 44 7.66 -20.33 -6.60
N HIS A 45 6.76 -21.30 -6.64
CA HIS A 45 5.95 -21.60 -7.81
C HIS A 45 5.03 -20.43 -8.15
N ASP A 46 4.37 -19.86 -7.14
CA ASP A 46 3.49 -18.72 -7.32
C ASP A 46 4.26 -17.47 -7.75
N LEU A 47 5.42 -17.17 -7.15
CA LEU A 47 6.30 -16.09 -7.62
C LEU A 47 6.79 -16.30 -9.05
N ALA A 48 7.00 -17.55 -9.48
CA ALA A 48 7.41 -17.86 -10.85
C ALA A 48 6.28 -17.65 -11.88
N ALA A 49 5.02 -17.80 -11.45
CA ALA A 49 3.84 -17.60 -12.28
C ALA A 49 3.27 -16.17 -12.20
N ALA A 50 3.62 -15.42 -11.15
CA ALA A 50 3.08 -14.09 -10.88
C ALA A 50 3.58 -13.02 -11.86
N ARG A 51 2.72 -12.04 -12.14
CA ARG A 51 3.15 -10.76 -12.71
C ARG A 51 3.75 -9.90 -11.60
N ILE A 52 5.04 -9.61 -11.70
CA ILE A 52 5.78 -8.88 -10.67
C ILE A 52 5.76 -7.37 -10.95
N TYR A 53 5.18 -6.57 -10.06
CA TYR A 53 5.21 -5.11 -10.08
C TYR A 53 6.09 -4.58 -8.94
N LEU A 54 7.09 -3.78 -9.29
CA LEU A 54 7.96 -3.06 -8.35
C LEU A 54 7.63 -1.57 -8.46
N LEU A 55 7.01 -1.01 -7.43
CA LEU A 55 6.71 0.41 -7.38
C LEU A 55 7.96 1.16 -6.94
N ASP A 56 8.32 2.22 -7.67
CA ASP A 56 9.19 3.22 -7.09
C ASP A 56 8.48 3.97 -5.94
N HIS A 57 9.26 4.66 -5.12
CA HIS A 57 8.73 5.34 -3.94
C HIS A 57 7.67 6.40 -4.29
N ARG A 58 7.81 7.10 -5.44
CA ARG A 58 6.87 8.16 -5.83
C ARG A 58 5.55 7.58 -6.34
N ALA A 59 5.60 6.49 -7.10
CA ALA A 59 4.43 5.74 -7.53
C ALA A 59 3.68 5.17 -6.32
N ALA A 60 4.41 4.59 -5.34
CA ALA A 60 3.79 4.12 -4.11
C ALA A 60 3.11 5.25 -3.32
N ASN A 61 3.75 6.41 -3.21
CA ASN A 61 3.17 7.58 -2.55
C ASN A 61 1.93 8.14 -3.29
N TYR A 62 1.98 8.19 -4.62
CA TYR A 62 0.82 8.54 -5.45
C TYR A 62 -0.36 7.58 -5.21
N LEU A 63 -0.13 6.27 -5.28
CA LEU A 63 -1.16 5.28 -5.03
C LEU A 63 -1.70 5.34 -3.59
N ASP A 64 -0.84 5.62 -2.61
CA ASP A 64 -1.26 5.84 -1.23
C ASP A 64 -2.11 7.11 -1.07
N SER A 65 -1.89 8.14 -1.90
CA SER A 65 -2.75 9.32 -1.92
C SER A 65 -4.14 9.04 -2.47
N LEU A 66 -4.25 8.17 -3.49
CA LEU A 66 -5.54 7.70 -4.01
C LEU A 66 -6.25 6.79 -3.01
N ARG A 67 -5.49 5.93 -2.31
CA ARG A 67 -6.01 5.08 -1.23
C ARG A 67 -6.76 5.90 -0.18
N MET A 68 -6.29 7.11 0.13
CA MET A 68 -6.94 7.99 1.10
C MET A 68 -8.31 8.50 0.64
N ASP A 69 -8.53 8.60 -0.67
CA ASP A 69 -9.85 8.96 -1.20
C ASP A 69 -10.86 7.81 -1.00
N VAL A 70 -10.38 6.57 -0.91
CA VAL A 70 -11.16 5.35 -0.65
C VAL A 70 -11.32 5.08 0.85
N GLN A 71 -10.21 4.89 1.56
CA GLN A 71 -10.20 4.53 2.98
C GLN A 71 -10.38 5.72 3.93
N GLY A 72 -10.26 6.95 3.44
CA GLY A 72 -10.28 8.14 4.27
C GLY A 72 -8.94 8.47 4.90
N MET A 73 -8.91 9.59 5.60
CA MET A 73 -7.74 9.99 6.39
C MET A 73 -7.62 9.07 7.62
N PRO A 74 -6.41 8.88 8.19
CA PRO A 74 -6.24 8.02 9.37
C PRO A 74 -7.07 8.42 10.61
N TRP A 75 -7.53 9.67 10.68
CA TRP A 75 -8.40 10.19 11.74
C TRP A 75 -9.89 10.21 11.37
N GLU A 76 -10.25 9.76 10.16
CA GLU A 76 -11.64 9.61 9.73
C GLU A 76 -12.12 8.18 10.03
N ASP A 77 -13.30 8.06 10.63
CA ASP A 77 -13.99 6.78 10.72
C ASP A 77 -14.81 6.58 9.44
N ARG A 78 -14.27 5.79 8.50
CA ARG A 78 -14.97 5.45 7.26
C ARG A 78 -15.53 4.03 7.33
N PRO A 79 -16.82 3.83 6.99
CA PRO A 79 -17.39 2.50 6.93
C PRO A 79 -16.62 1.60 5.96
N GLU A 80 -16.31 0.37 6.39
CA GLU A 80 -15.63 -0.63 5.55
C GLU A 80 -16.35 -0.82 4.20
N ALA A 81 -17.68 -0.68 4.18
CA ALA A 81 -18.52 -0.76 2.97
C ALA A 81 -18.03 0.13 1.81
N HIS A 82 -17.41 1.29 2.08
CA HIS A 82 -16.85 2.15 1.02
C HIS A 82 -15.59 1.53 0.39
N ILE A 83 -14.73 0.92 1.20
CA ILE A 83 -13.54 0.19 0.74
C ILE A 83 -13.99 -1.01 -0.11
N GLN A 84 -15.00 -1.74 0.38
CA GLN A 84 -15.58 -2.86 -0.34
C GLN A 84 -16.17 -2.44 -1.68
N GLY A 85 -16.94 -1.33 -1.70
CA GLY A 85 -17.53 -0.79 -2.93
C GLY A 85 -16.48 -0.49 -3.98
N TYR A 86 -15.35 0.11 -3.59
CA TYR A 86 -14.25 0.37 -4.51
C TYR A 86 -13.59 -0.93 -5.00
N VAL A 87 -13.12 -1.77 -4.06
CA VAL A 87 -12.28 -2.93 -4.40
C VAL A 87 -13.03 -3.97 -5.24
N ARG A 88 -14.35 -4.04 -5.13
CA ARG A 88 -15.19 -4.92 -5.95
C ARG A 88 -15.12 -4.60 -7.43
N GLU A 89 -15.05 -3.32 -7.78
CA GLU A 89 -15.07 -2.87 -9.17
C GLU A 89 -13.69 -2.88 -9.82
N VAL A 90 -12.63 -3.20 -9.06
CA VAL A 90 -11.27 -3.25 -9.59
C VAL A 90 -11.06 -4.51 -10.41
N ASP A 91 -10.72 -4.32 -11.68
CA ASP A 91 -10.30 -5.41 -12.56
C ASP A 91 -8.82 -5.73 -12.35
N PHE A 92 -8.50 -7.02 -12.31
CA PHE A 92 -7.14 -7.50 -12.05
C PHE A 92 -6.32 -7.57 -13.33
N PRO A 93 -5.06 -7.10 -13.33
CA PRO A 93 -4.23 -7.15 -14.53
C PRO A 93 -3.80 -8.57 -14.92
N GLN A 94 -3.75 -9.50 -13.95
CA GLN A 94 -3.47 -10.93 -14.10
C GLN A 94 -4.09 -11.70 -12.92
N ASP A 95 -4.26 -13.02 -13.09
CA ASP A 95 -4.80 -13.88 -12.05
C ASP A 95 -3.86 -14.05 -10.85
N LEU A 96 -2.56 -13.82 -11.03
CA LEU A 96 -1.57 -13.91 -9.95
C LEU A 96 -0.59 -12.74 -10.07
N VAL A 97 -0.54 -11.93 -9.02
CA VAL A 97 0.19 -10.65 -9.04
C VAL A 97 1.01 -10.48 -7.78
N TRP A 98 2.25 -10.04 -7.95
CA TRP A 98 3.09 -9.55 -6.86
C TRP A 98 3.21 -8.03 -6.95
N VAL A 99 2.99 -7.33 -5.84
CA VAL A 99 3.23 -5.88 -5.74
C VAL A 99 4.20 -5.62 -4.61
N GLU A 100 5.29 -4.92 -4.89
CA GLU A 100 6.31 -4.59 -3.91
C GLU A 100 6.70 -3.13 -3.96
N TYR A 101 6.96 -2.55 -2.79
CA TYR A 101 7.42 -1.18 -2.62
C TYR A 101 8.27 -1.03 -1.37
N ASP A 102 8.99 0.09 -1.29
CA ASP A 102 9.73 0.49 -0.09
C ASP A 102 8.76 1.09 0.94
N SER A 103 8.41 0.31 1.96
CA SER A 103 7.47 0.76 2.99
C SER A 103 8.08 1.87 3.83
N ARG A 104 9.39 1.87 4.10
CA ARG A 104 10.02 2.95 4.85
C ARG A 104 9.84 4.28 4.16
N LYS A 105 10.14 4.34 2.86
CA LYS A 105 9.94 5.57 2.07
C LYS A 105 8.49 6.01 2.04
N LEU A 106 7.55 5.07 1.93
CA LEU A 106 6.14 5.40 1.99
C LEU A 106 5.73 6.01 3.34
N TRP A 107 6.23 5.47 4.45
CA TRP A 107 5.93 5.99 5.79
C TRP A 107 6.64 7.32 6.08
N GLU A 108 7.85 7.53 5.58
CA GLU A 108 8.52 8.85 5.55
C GLU A 108 7.62 9.89 4.84
N ASP A 109 7.03 9.54 3.69
CA ASP A 109 6.10 10.42 2.96
C ASP A 109 4.77 10.63 3.72
N ARG A 110 4.31 9.64 4.50
CA ARG A 110 3.13 9.80 5.38
C ARG A 110 3.42 10.76 6.53
N VAL A 111 4.61 10.69 7.13
CA VAL A 111 5.07 11.67 8.14
C VAL A 111 5.15 13.06 7.52
N ALA A 112 5.77 13.19 6.34
CA ALA A 112 5.88 14.47 5.64
C ALA A 112 4.50 15.10 5.36
N ARG A 113 3.49 14.28 5.04
CA ARG A 113 2.10 14.70 4.83
C ARG A 113 1.31 14.95 6.14
N GLY A 114 1.85 14.63 7.31
CA GLY A 114 1.19 14.79 8.60
C GLY A 114 0.14 13.70 8.89
N LEU A 115 0.26 12.52 8.26
CA LEU A 115 -0.66 11.40 8.43
C LEU A 115 -0.30 10.51 9.63
N THR A 116 0.91 10.65 10.14
CA THR A 116 1.45 9.91 11.27
C THR A 116 2.55 10.72 11.93
N THR A 117 2.81 10.45 13.21
CA THR A 117 3.83 11.13 14.03
C THR A 117 5.00 10.22 14.36
N MET A 118 5.21 9.15 13.57
CA MET A 118 6.31 8.22 13.78
C MET A 118 7.66 8.93 13.72
N SER A 119 8.49 8.61 14.70
CA SER A 119 9.87 9.06 14.82
C SER A 119 10.80 8.38 13.80
N GLU A 120 11.99 8.94 13.60
CA GLU A 120 13.03 8.32 12.76
C GLU A 120 13.42 6.92 13.24
N ASP A 121 13.47 6.71 14.56
CA ASP A 121 13.78 5.41 15.16
C ASP A 121 12.68 4.38 14.84
N GLU A 122 11.40 4.78 14.94
CA GLU A 122 10.27 3.93 14.55
C GLU A 122 10.20 3.68 13.04
N LEU A 123 10.70 4.59 12.21
CA LEU A 123 10.80 4.38 10.76
C LEU A 123 11.99 3.49 10.37
N SER A 124 13.05 3.45 11.19
CA SER A 124 14.26 2.69 10.91
C SER A 124 14.05 1.18 10.83
N ILE A 125 13.01 0.67 11.50
CA ILE A 125 12.60 -0.74 11.50
C ILE A 125 11.76 -1.13 10.27
N TRP A 126 11.37 -0.15 9.43
CA TRP A 126 10.60 -0.41 8.22
C TRP A 126 11.53 -0.63 7.04
N HIS A 127 11.10 -1.53 6.15
CA HIS A 127 11.83 -1.92 4.96
C HIS A 127 10.84 -2.23 3.82
N GLN A 128 11.23 -3.07 2.86
CA GLN A 128 10.39 -3.46 1.74
C GLN A 128 9.20 -4.31 2.19
N ARG A 129 8.05 -4.09 1.57
CA ARG A 129 6.86 -4.93 1.71
C ARG A 129 6.43 -5.45 0.35
N GLY A 130 5.94 -6.68 0.35
CA GLY A 130 5.51 -7.39 -0.84
C GLY A 130 4.17 -8.06 -0.59
N PHE A 131 3.24 -7.89 -1.53
CA PHE A 131 1.92 -8.49 -1.49
C PHE A 131 1.79 -9.47 -2.63
N LEU A 132 1.41 -10.71 -2.32
CA LEU A 132 1.02 -11.71 -3.30
C LEU A 132 -0.51 -11.77 -3.34
N PHE A 133 -1.09 -11.35 -4.46
CA PHE A 133 -2.51 -11.40 -4.75
C PHE A 133 -2.78 -12.58 -5.68
N ASP A 134 -3.49 -13.60 -5.19
CA ASP A 134 -3.89 -14.77 -5.96
C ASP A 134 -5.39 -14.74 -6.20
N ASN A 135 -5.75 -14.47 -7.45
CA ASN A 135 -7.11 -14.37 -7.95
C ASN A 135 -7.48 -15.55 -8.88
N ARG A 136 -6.64 -16.59 -8.98
CA ARG A 136 -6.83 -17.75 -9.89
C ARG A 136 -8.09 -18.55 -9.58
N SER A 137 -8.52 -18.59 -8.31
CA SER A 137 -9.71 -19.35 -7.91
C SER A 137 -10.99 -18.60 -8.31
N PRO A 138 -12.00 -19.29 -8.88
CA PRO A 138 -13.26 -18.64 -9.25
C PRO A 138 -14.08 -18.19 -8.05
N ASP A 139 -13.91 -18.84 -6.90
CA ASP A 139 -14.75 -18.64 -5.71
C ASP A 139 -14.11 -17.75 -4.64
N LYS A 140 -12.80 -17.52 -4.74
CA LYS A 140 -12.05 -16.74 -3.74
C LYS A 140 -10.83 -16.06 -4.34
N MET A 141 -10.34 -15.09 -3.59
CA MET A 141 -9.05 -14.46 -3.77
C MET A 141 -8.28 -14.57 -2.47
N THR A 142 -6.96 -14.76 -2.55
CA THR A 142 -6.09 -14.71 -1.38
C THR A 142 -5.08 -13.58 -1.48
N VAL A 143 -4.70 -13.04 -0.31
CA VAL A 143 -3.67 -12.02 -0.18
C VAL A 143 -2.70 -12.42 0.93
N GLN A 144 -1.41 -12.39 0.62
CA GLN A 144 -0.32 -12.61 1.56
C GLN A 144 0.59 -11.39 1.61
N LEU A 145 0.99 -10.98 2.81
CA LEU A 145 1.97 -9.92 3.04
C LEU A 145 3.30 -10.54 3.47
N PHE A 146 4.38 -10.09 2.83
CA PHE A 146 5.77 -10.37 3.19
C PHE A 146 6.44 -9.08 3.59
N THR A 147 7.18 -9.11 4.70
CA THR A 147 7.81 -7.91 5.27
C THR A 147 9.30 -8.15 5.45
N ALA A 148 10.12 -7.31 4.84
CA ALA A 148 11.54 -7.27 5.11
C ALA A 148 11.83 -6.79 6.53
N ILE A 149 12.81 -7.42 7.20
CA ILE A 149 13.33 -7.01 8.50
C ILE A 149 14.64 -6.24 8.33
N THR A 150 15.38 -6.58 7.28
CA THR A 150 16.66 -5.96 6.92
C THR A 150 16.80 -5.99 5.40
N ASP A 151 17.89 -5.44 4.88
CA ASP A 151 18.25 -5.55 3.45
C ASP A 151 18.58 -6.99 2.99
N ARG A 152 18.54 -7.97 3.89
CA ARG A 152 18.87 -9.37 3.59
C ARG A 152 17.86 -10.37 4.12
N ASN A 153 17.00 -10.00 5.07
CA ASN A 153 16.08 -10.92 5.75
C ASN A 153 14.66 -10.39 5.68
N PHE A 154 13.70 -11.32 5.72
CA PHE A 154 12.28 -11.03 5.74
C PHE A 154 11.54 -12.02 6.63
N TRP A 155 10.30 -11.71 6.96
CA TRP A 155 9.36 -12.57 7.64
C TRP A 155 8.47 -13.31 6.64
N ASP A 156 8.39 -14.63 6.80
CA ASP A 156 7.38 -15.45 6.13
C ASP A 156 5.99 -14.90 6.51
N SER A 157 5.06 -14.91 5.55
CA SER A 157 3.68 -14.47 5.82
C SER A 157 3.01 -15.44 6.81
N PRO A 158 2.65 -15.03 8.05
CA PRO A 158 2.12 -15.96 9.04
C PRO A 158 0.65 -16.31 8.81
N VAL A 159 -0.05 -15.47 8.05
CA VAL A 159 -1.48 -15.59 7.76
C VAL A 159 -1.77 -15.27 6.30
N THR A 160 -2.87 -15.79 5.80
CA THR A 160 -3.41 -15.46 4.48
C THR A 160 -4.80 -14.91 4.65
N LEU A 161 -5.04 -13.73 4.10
CA LEU A 161 -6.38 -13.19 3.96
C LEU A 161 -7.07 -13.92 2.81
N VAL A 162 -8.27 -14.43 3.05
CA VAL A 162 -9.12 -15.08 2.06
C VAL A 162 -10.39 -14.27 1.92
N LEU A 163 -10.63 -13.77 0.71
CA LEU A 163 -11.80 -13.01 0.33
C LEU A 163 -12.66 -13.88 -0.58
N ASN A 164 -13.92 -14.10 -0.23
CA ASN A 164 -14.82 -14.86 -1.09
C ASN A 164 -15.24 -14.01 -2.29
N LYS A 165 -15.63 -14.67 -3.37
CA LYS A 165 -16.26 -14.02 -4.52
C LYS A 165 -17.75 -14.30 -4.49
N SER A 166 -18.54 -13.27 -4.75
CA SER A 166 -19.96 -13.40 -5.05
C SER A 166 -20.19 -14.20 -6.33
N GLN A 167 -21.43 -14.60 -6.61
CA GLN A 167 -21.79 -15.33 -7.84
C GLN A 167 -21.41 -14.60 -9.14
N GLY A 168 -21.23 -13.26 -9.09
CA GLY A 168 -20.74 -12.46 -10.20
C GLY A 168 -19.21 -12.34 -10.30
N GLY A 169 -18.45 -13.12 -9.52
CA GLY A 169 -16.98 -13.09 -9.49
C GLY A 169 -16.37 -11.90 -8.74
N ARG A 170 -17.19 -10.98 -8.22
CA ARG A 170 -16.78 -9.79 -7.48
C ARG A 170 -16.47 -10.13 -6.02
N LEU A 171 -15.42 -9.53 -5.47
CA LEU A 171 -14.96 -9.77 -4.10
C LEU A 171 -16.05 -9.44 -3.05
N ASP A 172 -16.03 -10.17 -1.95
CA ASP A 172 -16.90 -9.95 -0.80
C ASP A 172 -16.07 -9.98 0.48
N PHE A 173 -16.02 -8.84 1.15
CA PHE A 173 -15.26 -8.63 2.38
C PHE A 173 -16.11 -8.88 3.64
N SER A 174 -17.44 -9.00 3.52
CA SER A 174 -18.33 -9.26 4.66
C SER A 174 -18.01 -10.60 5.34
N ASN A 175 -17.41 -11.52 4.58
CA ASN A 175 -16.99 -12.85 5.02
C ASN A 175 -15.48 -13.06 4.87
N ALA A 176 -14.68 -12.01 5.04
CA ALA A 176 -13.22 -12.12 5.03
C ALA A 176 -12.75 -13.13 6.09
N ASN A 177 -11.94 -14.09 5.66
CA ASN A 177 -11.43 -15.16 6.52
C ASN A 177 -9.90 -15.10 6.62
N TRP A 178 -9.38 -15.40 7.81
CA TRP A 178 -7.95 -15.46 8.08
C TRP A 178 -7.51 -16.90 8.23
N GLN A 179 -6.62 -17.35 7.34
CA GLN A 179 -6.02 -18.68 7.43
C GLN A 179 -4.60 -18.57 7.97
N LEU A 180 -4.34 -19.16 9.14
CA LEU A 180 -2.97 -19.33 9.63
C LEU A 180 -2.23 -20.33 8.74
N GLN A 181 -0.96 -20.07 8.50
CA GLN A 181 -0.11 -21.00 7.80
C GLN A 181 0.22 -22.22 8.69
N ASN A 182 0.29 -23.41 8.09
CA ASN A 182 0.47 -24.67 8.84
C ASN A 182 1.76 -24.68 9.68
N ASN A 183 2.84 -24.09 9.17
CA ASN A 183 4.09 -23.95 9.92
C ASN A 183 3.91 -23.09 11.19
N VAL A 184 3.12 -22.03 11.13
CA VAL A 184 2.78 -21.19 12.29
C VAL A 184 1.93 -21.98 13.30
N ILE A 185 0.96 -22.76 12.82
CA ILE A 185 0.11 -23.61 13.66
C ILE A 185 0.96 -24.61 14.45
N LEU A 186 1.84 -25.34 13.77
CA LEU A 186 2.69 -26.36 14.41
C LEU A 186 3.59 -25.77 15.47
N SER A 187 4.20 -24.63 15.20
CA SER A 187 5.10 -24.02 16.17
C SER A 187 4.37 -23.38 17.33
N ARG A 188 3.17 -22.82 17.12
CA ARG A 188 2.31 -22.41 18.24
C ARG A 188 2.01 -23.59 19.19
N MET A 189 1.86 -24.81 18.67
CA MET A 189 1.69 -26.01 19.51
C MET A 189 2.96 -26.40 20.27
N GLN A 190 4.15 -25.98 19.80
CA GLN A 190 5.44 -26.29 20.40
C GLN A 190 5.90 -25.26 21.44
N LEU A 191 5.35 -24.03 21.41
CA LEU A 191 5.68 -22.98 22.37
C LEU A 191 5.20 -23.36 23.78
N SER A 192 6.14 -23.46 24.70
CA SER A 192 5.95 -23.99 26.06
C SER A 192 5.66 -22.92 27.12
N SER A 193 5.85 -21.62 26.81
CA SER A 193 5.57 -20.51 27.72
C SER A 193 4.44 -19.59 27.23
N GLY A 194 3.71 -19.01 28.18
CA GLY A 194 2.62 -18.06 27.89
C GLY A 194 3.10 -16.78 27.20
N ASP A 195 4.30 -16.30 27.55
CA ASP A 195 4.88 -15.07 26.98
C ASP A 195 5.15 -15.22 25.48
N GLN A 196 5.75 -16.34 25.04
CA GLN A 196 6.02 -16.60 23.62
C GLN A 196 4.72 -16.74 22.81
N GLN A 197 3.67 -17.30 23.40
CA GLN A 197 2.36 -17.39 22.76
C GLN A 197 1.68 -16.03 22.64
N HIS A 198 1.89 -15.14 23.61
CA HIS A 198 1.40 -13.76 23.58
C HIS A 198 2.10 -12.97 22.46
N ASP A 199 3.43 -13.02 22.40
CA ASP A 199 4.22 -12.31 21.39
C ASP A 199 3.85 -12.75 19.97
N LEU A 200 3.67 -14.06 19.74
CA LEU A 200 3.22 -14.58 18.45
C LEU A 200 1.82 -14.05 18.08
N LYS A 201 0.91 -13.97 19.06
CA LYS A 201 -0.44 -13.45 18.84
C LYS A 201 -0.41 -11.97 18.49
N GLU A 202 0.33 -11.16 19.25
CA GLU A 202 0.50 -9.73 18.98
C GLU A 202 1.12 -9.49 17.60
N HIS A 203 2.12 -10.29 17.25
CA HIS A 203 2.73 -10.26 15.93
C HIS A 203 1.72 -10.55 14.82
N ILE A 204 0.91 -11.60 14.95
CA ILE A 204 -0.14 -11.96 13.99
C ILE A 204 -1.17 -10.83 13.84
N GLU A 205 -1.66 -10.26 14.94
CA GLU A 205 -2.65 -9.18 14.88
C GLU A 205 -2.07 -7.92 14.24
N THR A 206 -0.82 -7.58 14.56
CA THR A 206 -0.09 -6.48 13.91
C THR A 206 0.05 -6.73 12.41
N HIS A 207 0.40 -7.96 12.00
CA HIS A 207 0.52 -8.35 10.60
C HIS A 207 -0.81 -8.23 9.85
N LYS A 208 -1.92 -8.66 10.46
CA LYS A 208 -3.27 -8.52 9.88
C LYS A 208 -3.64 -7.05 9.65
N GLY A 209 -3.34 -6.19 10.63
CA GLY A 209 -3.56 -4.75 10.53
C GLY A 209 -2.80 -4.15 9.35
N TYR A 210 -1.51 -4.47 9.21
CA TYR A 210 -0.72 -4.01 8.06
C TYR A 210 -1.23 -4.55 6.72
N LEU A 211 -1.59 -5.83 6.66
CA LEU A 211 -2.09 -6.42 5.43
C LEU A 211 -3.37 -5.71 4.97
N THR A 212 -4.38 -5.59 5.84
CA THR A 212 -5.66 -4.96 5.48
C THR A 212 -5.54 -3.48 5.17
N TYR A 213 -4.69 -2.76 5.91
CA TYR A 213 -4.47 -1.34 5.68
C TYR A 213 -3.76 -1.07 4.35
N GLU A 214 -2.73 -1.84 4.01
CA GLU A 214 -1.86 -1.52 2.88
C GLU A 214 -2.15 -2.30 1.60
N MET A 215 -2.85 -3.44 1.65
CA MET A 215 -3.21 -4.20 0.43
C MET A 215 -4.01 -3.35 -0.57
N VAL A 216 -4.73 -2.33 -0.08
CA VAL A 216 -5.50 -1.40 -0.91
C VAL A 216 -4.62 -0.62 -1.90
N ILE A 217 -3.32 -0.44 -1.61
CA ILE A 217 -2.35 0.13 -2.56
C ILE A 217 -2.24 -0.75 -3.82
N GLY A 218 -2.27 -2.08 -3.66
CA GLY A 218 -2.30 -3.01 -4.80
C GLY A 218 -3.56 -2.83 -5.65
N PHE A 219 -4.72 -2.65 -5.00
CA PHE A 219 -5.96 -2.36 -5.71
C PHE A 219 -5.94 -1.00 -6.43
N MET A 220 -5.35 0.04 -5.82
CA MET A 220 -5.15 1.33 -6.49
C MET A 220 -4.27 1.17 -7.73
N LEU A 221 -3.20 0.37 -7.64
CA LEU A 221 -2.34 0.07 -8.78
C LEU A 221 -3.15 -0.57 -9.92
N PHE A 222 -3.95 -1.58 -9.60
CA PHE A 222 -4.72 -2.31 -10.63
C PHE A 222 -5.73 -1.40 -11.32
N ALA A 223 -6.43 -0.56 -10.56
CA ALA A 223 -7.34 0.44 -11.10
C ALA A 223 -6.61 1.46 -11.99
N ALA A 224 -5.47 2.00 -11.53
CA ALA A 224 -4.67 2.95 -12.31
C ALA A 224 -4.13 2.33 -13.61
N LEU A 225 -3.71 1.07 -13.57
CA LEU A 225 -3.28 0.35 -14.77
C LEU A 225 -4.43 0.10 -15.76
N ALA A 226 -5.64 -0.17 -15.25
CA ALA A 226 -6.84 -0.39 -16.06
C ALA A 226 -7.38 0.91 -16.68
N ALA A 227 -7.22 2.05 -15.99
CA ALA A 227 -7.64 3.36 -16.50
C ALA A 227 -6.80 3.82 -17.72
N HIS A 228 -5.60 3.27 -17.90
CA HIS A 228 -4.69 3.61 -19.01
C HIS A 228 -4.37 5.11 -19.12
N GLU A 229 -4.33 5.81 -17.97
CA GLU A 229 -3.95 7.21 -17.89
C GLU A 229 -2.42 7.38 -17.79
N ASP A 230 -1.93 8.59 -18.08
CA ASP A 230 -0.50 8.97 -17.95
C ASP A 230 -0.08 9.16 -16.47
N ASP A 231 -0.78 8.53 -15.54
CA ASP A 231 -0.53 8.58 -14.10
C ASP A 231 0.65 7.71 -13.69
N LEU A 232 0.85 6.59 -14.38
CA LEU A 232 1.88 5.61 -14.11
C LEU A 232 2.58 5.19 -15.40
N LEU A 233 3.90 5.04 -15.33
CA LEU A 233 4.72 4.54 -16.41
C LEU A 233 5.21 3.14 -16.05
N SER A 234 4.91 2.16 -16.90
CA SER A 234 5.33 0.78 -16.72
C SER A 234 6.51 0.42 -17.62
N ARG A 235 7.57 -0.15 -17.06
CA ARG A 235 8.70 -0.68 -17.84
C ARG A 235 9.02 -2.11 -17.40
N GLU A 236 8.89 -3.05 -18.32
CA GLU A 236 9.31 -4.42 -18.09
C GLU A 236 10.82 -4.60 -18.30
N ALA A 237 11.46 -5.33 -17.39
CA ALA A 237 12.87 -5.67 -17.46
C ALA A 237 13.10 -7.12 -17.01
N PRO A 238 14.14 -7.80 -17.55
CA PRO A 238 14.51 -9.12 -17.06
C PRO A 238 15.01 -9.02 -15.62
N SER A 239 14.60 -9.98 -14.79
CA SER A 239 14.95 -10.01 -13.37
C SER A 239 16.39 -10.47 -13.12
N LEU A 240 16.93 -11.24 -14.06
CA LEU A 240 18.32 -11.67 -14.12
C LEU A 240 18.97 -11.17 -15.41
N SER A 241 20.26 -10.84 -15.35
CA SER A 241 21.04 -10.65 -16.56
C SER A 241 21.18 -11.97 -17.34
N THR A 242 21.48 -11.89 -18.63
CA THR A 242 21.71 -13.09 -19.47
C THR A 242 22.84 -13.97 -18.90
N SER A 243 23.90 -13.37 -18.35
CA SER A 243 25.00 -14.11 -17.73
C SER A 243 24.57 -14.79 -16.42
N GLN A 244 23.78 -14.12 -15.59
CA GLN A 244 23.22 -14.69 -14.35
C GLN A 244 22.29 -15.86 -14.66
N ALA A 245 21.36 -15.70 -15.62
CA ALA A 245 20.45 -16.77 -16.03
C ALA A 245 21.21 -17.98 -16.61
N LYS A 246 22.27 -17.75 -17.41
CA LYS A 246 23.12 -18.83 -17.94
C LYS A 246 23.90 -19.53 -16.83
N ALA A 247 24.45 -18.79 -15.87
CA ALA A 247 25.15 -19.35 -14.73
C ALA A 247 24.21 -20.20 -13.85
N ALA A 248 23.02 -19.69 -13.54
CA ALA A 248 22.01 -20.41 -12.78
C ALA A 248 21.70 -21.78 -13.40
N ARG A 249 21.45 -21.83 -14.72
CA ARG A 249 21.23 -23.09 -15.44
C ARG A 249 22.47 -24.00 -15.41
N LYS A 250 23.67 -23.45 -15.61
CA LYS A 250 24.93 -24.22 -15.59
C LYS A 250 25.18 -24.91 -14.25
N PHE A 251 24.78 -24.28 -13.14
CA PHE A 251 24.97 -24.81 -11.79
C PHE A 251 23.73 -25.55 -11.26
N GLY A 252 22.78 -25.94 -12.11
CA GLY A 252 21.60 -26.70 -11.69
C GLY A 252 20.57 -25.91 -10.89
N LYS A 253 20.70 -24.58 -10.79
CA LYS A 253 19.78 -23.67 -10.08
C LYS A 253 18.66 -23.21 -11.00
N THR A 254 17.95 -24.15 -11.62
CA THR A 254 16.88 -23.86 -12.59
C THR A 254 15.76 -23.01 -11.98
N TRP A 255 15.44 -23.23 -10.70
CA TRP A 255 14.50 -22.43 -9.92
C TRP A 255 14.80 -20.92 -9.98
N MET A 256 16.08 -20.51 -10.02
CA MET A 256 16.43 -19.09 -10.14
C MET A 256 15.99 -18.53 -11.48
N ALA A 257 16.23 -19.25 -12.57
CA ALA A 257 15.86 -18.80 -13.91
C ALA A 257 14.36 -18.89 -14.18
N GLU A 258 13.67 -19.81 -13.50
CA GLU A 258 12.23 -20.02 -13.61
C GLU A 258 11.43 -19.01 -12.78
N THR A 259 11.87 -18.68 -11.57
CA THR A 259 11.19 -17.70 -10.71
C THR A 259 11.59 -16.26 -11.06
N LEU A 260 12.87 -16.00 -11.36
CA LEU A 260 13.36 -14.65 -11.65
C LEU A 260 13.41 -14.36 -13.15
N ARG A 261 12.24 -14.38 -13.81
CA ARG A 261 12.11 -14.13 -15.26
C ARG A 261 12.17 -12.64 -15.60
N SER A 262 11.11 -11.91 -15.26
CA SER A 262 10.98 -10.47 -15.49
C SER A 262 10.21 -9.81 -14.36
N HIS A 263 10.24 -8.48 -14.33
CA HIS A 263 9.45 -7.63 -13.46
C HIS A 263 9.09 -6.35 -14.21
N ILE A 264 7.99 -5.73 -13.83
CA ILE A 264 7.60 -4.39 -14.27
C ILE A 264 8.01 -3.41 -13.17
N THR A 265 8.85 -2.45 -13.50
CA THR A 265 9.00 -1.24 -12.67
C THR A 265 7.86 -0.29 -13.00
N ILE A 266 7.15 0.15 -11.97
CA ILE A 266 6.13 1.19 -12.05
C ILE A 266 6.73 2.48 -11.51
N GLN A 267 6.72 3.51 -12.35
CA GLN A 267 7.14 4.86 -12.01
C GLN A 267 5.96 5.80 -12.08
N ILE A 268 6.03 6.91 -11.35
CA ILE A 268 5.02 7.95 -11.47
C ILE A 268 5.11 8.62 -12.85
N GLY A 269 3.97 8.81 -13.49
CA GLY A 269 3.83 9.51 -14.75
C GLY A 269 3.54 11.01 -14.56
N PRO A 270 3.53 11.80 -15.65
CA PRO A 270 3.33 13.25 -15.57
C PRO A 270 2.00 13.67 -14.92
N ALA A 271 0.94 12.88 -15.07
CA ALA A 271 -0.36 13.20 -14.46
C ALA A 271 -0.35 12.96 -12.94
N GLY A 272 0.21 11.83 -12.50
CA GLY A 272 0.40 11.54 -11.08
C GLY A 272 1.30 12.56 -10.37
N GLU A 273 2.36 13.03 -11.05
CA GLU A 273 3.22 14.10 -10.55
C GLU A 273 2.47 15.42 -10.32
N ARG A 274 1.59 15.79 -11.26
CA ARG A 274 0.73 16.97 -11.09
C ARG A 274 -0.21 16.80 -9.90
N HIS A 275 -0.82 15.62 -9.75
CA HIS A 275 -1.70 15.32 -8.63
C HIS A 275 -0.99 15.49 -7.28
N LEU A 276 0.20 14.90 -7.12
CA LEU A 276 0.97 15.05 -5.87
C LEU A 276 1.37 16.51 -5.61
N THR A 277 1.78 17.24 -6.65
CA THR A 277 2.13 18.67 -6.55
C THR A 277 0.93 19.51 -6.12
N GLU A 278 -0.24 19.26 -6.70
CA GLU A 278 -1.48 19.96 -6.36
C GLU A 278 -1.90 19.68 -4.90
N ARG A 279 -1.83 18.42 -4.46
CA ARG A 279 -2.13 18.06 -3.07
C ARG A 279 -1.20 18.75 -2.08
N GLU A 280 0.11 18.78 -2.38
CA GLU A 280 1.08 19.44 -1.50
C GLU A 280 0.83 20.96 -1.44
N ALA A 281 0.58 21.60 -2.59
CA ALA A 281 0.24 23.02 -2.64
C ALA A 281 -1.03 23.34 -1.83
N ARG A 282 -2.05 22.48 -1.93
CA ARG A 282 -3.29 22.61 -1.16
C ARG A 282 -3.05 22.46 0.34
N ARG A 283 -2.25 21.47 0.75
CA ARG A 283 -1.91 21.25 2.16
C ARG A 283 -1.17 22.44 2.76
N GLN A 284 -0.17 22.98 2.05
CA GLN A 284 0.55 24.18 2.48
C GLN A 284 -0.38 25.39 2.62
N PHE A 285 -1.30 25.56 1.67
CA PHE A 285 -2.32 26.61 1.74
C PHE A 285 -3.22 26.47 2.97
N GLU A 286 -3.71 25.26 3.26
CA GLU A 286 -4.54 24.96 4.43
C GLU A 286 -3.78 25.16 5.75
N GLN A 287 -2.49 24.79 5.81
CA GLN A 287 -1.63 25.05 6.98
C GLN A 287 -1.40 26.55 7.23
N VAL A 288 -1.21 27.34 6.17
CA VAL A 288 -1.08 28.81 6.27
C VAL A 288 -2.40 29.42 6.77
N GLN A 289 -3.55 28.94 6.30
CA GLN A 289 -4.85 29.40 6.80
C GLN A 289 -5.08 29.05 8.27
N ALA A 290 -4.67 27.86 8.72
CA ALA A 290 -4.84 27.40 10.10
C ALA A 290 -3.89 28.11 11.09
N SER A 291 -2.68 28.49 10.65
CA SER A 291 -1.64 29.09 11.50
C SER A 291 -1.69 30.61 11.65
N GLY A 292 -2.43 31.35 10.80
CA GLY A 292 -2.49 32.80 10.90
C GLY A 292 -3.65 33.45 10.15
N ARG A 293 -4.40 34.30 10.88
CA ARG A 293 -5.38 35.31 10.39
C ARG A 293 -5.49 35.37 8.86
N ALA A 294 -6.46 34.66 8.29
CA ALA A 294 -6.73 34.74 6.86
C ALA A 294 -6.90 36.22 6.42
N THR A 295 -6.06 36.69 5.49
CA THR A 295 -6.39 37.88 4.72
C THR A 295 -7.70 37.57 4.00
N PRO A 296 -8.76 38.39 4.14
CA PRO A 296 -10.04 38.06 3.53
C PRO A 296 -9.85 37.84 2.03
N VAL A 297 -10.18 36.64 1.55
CA VAL A 297 -10.36 36.38 0.13
C VAL A 297 -11.46 37.33 -0.37
N GLU A 298 -11.29 37.87 -1.58
CA GLU A 298 -12.26 38.80 -2.18
C GLU A 298 -13.70 38.25 -2.04
N HIS A 299 -14.54 38.96 -1.28
CA HIS A 299 -15.95 38.64 -1.11
C HIS A 299 -16.81 39.89 -1.33
N TRP A 300 -18.06 39.67 -1.72
CA TRP A 300 -19.05 40.72 -1.84
C TRP A 300 -19.59 41.09 -0.46
N VAL A 301 -19.48 42.37 -0.11
CA VAL A 301 -20.18 42.93 1.05
C VAL A 301 -21.56 43.35 0.56
N ALA A 302 -22.62 42.77 1.14
CA ALA A 302 -24.00 43.12 0.83
C ALA A 302 -24.32 44.57 1.23
N GLU A 303 -25.23 45.20 0.46
CA GLU A 303 -25.71 46.55 0.78
C GLU A 303 -26.40 46.56 2.16
N HIS A 304 -25.98 47.47 3.03
CA HIS A 304 -26.59 47.63 4.35
C HIS A 304 -26.48 49.06 4.85
N GLU A 305 -27.39 49.43 5.76
CA GLU A 305 -27.42 50.73 6.40
C GLU A 305 -26.76 50.65 7.77
N ARG A 306 -25.88 51.62 8.08
CA ARG A 306 -25.30 51.79 9.41
C ARG A 306 -25.87 53.02 10.07
N HIS A 307 -26.43 52.80 11.26
CA HIS A 307 -26.96 53.84 12.13
C HIS A 307 -25.91 54.16 13.20
N TYR A 308 -25.49 55.42 13.27
CA TYR A 308 -24.56 55.89 14.28
C TYR A 308 -25.32 56.47 15.48
N SER A 309 -24.70 56.45 16.65
CA SER A 309 -25.27 56.94 17.92
C SER A 309 -25.63 58.44 17.90
N ASN A 310 -25.16 59.18 16.89
CA ASN A 310 -25.50 60.58 16.63
C ASN A 310 -26.70 60.76 15.66
N GLY A 311 -27.42 59.70 15.32
CA GLY A 311 -28.58 59.74 14.41
C GLY A 311 -28.23 59.75 12.93
N LYS A 312 -26.95 59.75 12.55
CA LYS A 312 -26.53 59.65 11.15
C LYS A 312 -26.77 58.24 10.62
N VAL A 313 -27.43 58.14 9.46
CA VAL A 313 -27.59 56.89 8.72
C VAL A 313 -26.73 56.92 7.47
N VAL A 314 -25.91 55.90 7.26
CA VAL A 314 -25.05 55.76 6.07
C VAL A 314 -25.40 54.47 5.36
N ARG A 315 -25.81 54.58 4.09
CA ARG A 315 -26.06 53.44 3.21
C ARG A 315 -24.77 53.02 2.54
N ILE A 316 -24.30 51.82 2.86
CA ILE A 316 -23.09 51.23 2.28
C ILE A 316 -23.52 50.41 1.07
N ARG A 317 -23.17 50.88 -0.13
CA ARG A 317 -23.43 50.14 -1.38
C ARG A 317 -22.58 48.87 -1.44
N ALA A 318 -23.10 47.86 -2.14
CA ALA A 318 -22.39 46.61 -2.32
C ALA A 318 -21.06 46.82 -3.02
N HIS A 319 -19.98 46.29 -2.44
CA HIS A 319 -18.63 46.40 -2.99
C HIS A 319 -17.81 45.15 -2.63
N LYS A 320 -16.74 44.93 -3.37
CA LYS A 320 -15.81 43.82 -3.10
C LYS A 320 -14.78 44.22 -2.06
N ARG A 321 -14.49 43.31 -1.12
CA ARG A 321 -13.51 43.51 -0.05
C ARG A 321 -12.60 42.29 0.06
N GLY A 322 -11.30 42.51 0.23
CA GLY A 322 -10.30 41.45 0.30
C GLY A 322 -9.23 41.57 -0.79
N GLN A 323 -8.30 40.61 -0.83
CA GLN A 323 -7.33 40.50 -1.92
C GLN A 323 -7.84 39.54 -3.00
N PRO A 324 -7.56 39.82 -4.29
CA PRO A 324 -7.93 38.92 -5.38
C PRO A 324 -7.26 37.55 -5.18
N ALA A 325 -8.00 36.48 -5.48
CA ALA A 325 -7.46 35.12 -5.40
C ALA A 325 -6.20 35.01 -6.28
N SER A 326 -5.11 34.45 -5.71
CA SER A 326 -3.88 34.22 -6.46
C SER A 326 -4.20 33.35 -7.70
N ARG A 327 -3.74 33.78 -8.87
CA ARG A 327 -3.97 33.08 -10.16
C ARG A 327 -3.31 31.69 -10.22
N GLY A 328 -2.46 31.36 -9.26
CA GLY A 328 -1.85 30.03 -9.11
C GLY A 328 -2.57 29.10 -8.13
N LEU A 329 -3.71 29.52 -7.55
CA LEU A 329 -4.55 28.63 -6.75
C LEU A 329 -5.50 27.85 -7.67
N PRO A 330 -5.79 26.58 -7.37
CA PRO A 330 -6.76 25.80 -8.14
C PRO A 330 -8.11 26.52 -8.17
N VAL A 331 -8.68 26.63 -9.37
CA VAL A 331 -10.00 27.20 -9.58
C VAL A 331 -10.99 26.35 -8.77
N ARG A 332 -11.69 27.01 -7.85
CA ARG A 332 -12.80 26.47 -7.05
C ARG A 332 -13.62 25.46 -7.86
N VAL A 333 -13.45 24.16 -7.65
CA VAL A 333 -14.48 23.18 -8.02
C VAL A 333 -15.43 23.12 -6.83
N VAL A 334 -16.60 23.68 -7.04
CA VAL A 334 -17.73 23.62 -6.12
C VAL A 334 -18.11 22.15 -5.99
N GLY A 335 -17.83 21.53 -4.84
CA GLY A 335 -18.45 20.26 -4.48
C GLY A 335 -19.96 20.43 -4.39
N PRO A 336 -20.75 19.37 -4.61
CA PRO A 336 -22.20 19.47 -4.66
C PRO A 336 -22.74 20.02 -3.34
N ARG A 337 -23.68 20.98 -3.43
CA ARG A 337 -24.50 21.38 -2.29
C ARG A 337 -25.17 20.12 -1.75
N ILE A 338 -24.92 19.81 -0.49
CA ILE A 338 -25.83 18.97 0.29
C ILE A 338 -27.07 19.83 0.50
N GLU A 339 -28.12 19.56 -0.27
CA GLU A 339 -29.46 20.02 0.06
C GLU A 339 -29.94 19.18 1.24
N SER A 340 -30.13 19.83 2.38
CA SER A 340 -30.91 19.32 3.52
C SER A 340 -32.36 19.74 3.39
#